data_AF-A0A3D0TL77-F1
#
_entry.id   AF-A0A3D0TL77-F1
#
_cell.length_a   1.000
_cell.length_b   1.000
_cell.length_c   1.000
_cell.angle_alpha   90.00
_cell.angle_beta   90.00
_cell.angle_gamma   90.00
#
_symmetry.space_group_name_H-M   'P 1'
#
loop_
_entity.id
_entity.type
_entity.pdbx_description
1 polymer ?
#
loop_
_entity_poly.entity_id
_entity_poly.type
_entity_poly.pdbx_seq_one_letter_code
_entity_poly.pdbx_strand_id
1 'polypeptide(L)' 'MYKQFGNTEVIHGVDLEVDDNEFVVLVGPSGCGKSTLLRLIAGLEDVTSGEIEIDGVRVDYL' A
#
# COMPACT_ATOMS: atom_id res chain seq x y z
N MET A 1 -7.35 -1.12 -1.25
CA MET A 1 -6.68 0.08 -1.81
C MET A 1 -6.20 -0.12 -3.25
N TYR A 2 -6.06 0.95 -4.04
CA TYR A 2 -5.61 0.95 -5.45
C TYR A 2 -4.53 2.00 -5.72
N LYS A 3 -3.63 1.71 -6.67
CA LYS A 3 -2.59 2.65 -7.15
C LYS A 3 -2.42 2.56 -8.67
N GLN A 4 -2.45 3.71 -9.31
CA GLN A 4 -2.25 3.90 -10.74
C GLN A 4 -1.22 5.00 -11.01
N PHE A 5 -0.39 4.79 -12.04
CA PHE A 5 0.51 5.79 -12.59
C PHE A 5 0.15 6.02 -14.07
N GLY A 6 -0.34 7.21 -14.40
CA GLY A 6 -0.85 7.49 -15.74
C GLY A 6 -2.02 6.57 -16.06
N ASN A 7 -1.88 5.69 -17.05
CA ASN A 7 -2.89 4.69 -17.44
C ASN A 7 -2.56 3.27 -16.93
N THR A 8 -1.49 3.11 -16.15
CA THR A 8 -1.03 1.80 -15.67
C THR A 8 -1.41 1.63 -14.21
N GLU A 9 -2.35 0.73 -13.95
CA GLU A 9 -2.67 0.29 -12.61
C GLU A 9 -1.56 -0.67 -12.12
N VAL A 10 -1.02 -0.42 -10.92
CA VAL A 10 0.09 -1.18 -10.31
C VAL A 10 -0.37 -1.95 -9.08
N ILE A 11 -1.32 -1.40 -8.32
CA ILE A 11 -1.99 -2.10 -7.22
C ILE A 11 -3.46 -2.21 -7.62
N HIS A 12 -3.90 -3.43 -7.90
CA HIS A 12 -5.24 -3.76 -8.45
C HIS A 12 -6.30 -4.08 -7.38
N GLY A 13 -6.22 -3.44 -6.21
CA GLY A 13 -7.04 -3.78 -5.06
C GLY A 13 -6.28 -4.70 -4.11
N VAL A 14 -5.80 -4.12 -3.02
CA VAL A 14 -5.17 -4.83 -1.89
C VAL A 14 -5.91 -4.47 -0.61
N ASP A 15 -6.33 -5.47 0.13
CA ASP A 15 -6.82 -5.33 1.49
C ASP A 15 -5.85 -6.08 2.40
N LEU A 16 -5.23 -5.36 3.33
CA LEU A 16 -4.21 -5.85 4.23
C LEU A 16 -4.49 -5.29 5.62
N GLU A 17 -4.52 -6.18 6.60
CA GLU A 17 -4.58 -5.88 8.02
C GLU A 17 -3.32 -6.50 8.64
N VAL A 18 -2.68 -5.76 9.54
CA VAL A 18 -1.46 -6.21 10.24
C VAL A 18 -1.68 -5.95 11.72
N ASP A 19 -1.66 -7.01 12.51
CA ASP A 19 -1.91 -6.93 13.94
C ASP A 19 -0.68 -6.43 14.73
N ASP A 20 -0.92 -5.91 15.94
CA ASP A 20 0.14 -5.54 16.87
C ASP A 20 1.10 -6.72 17.12
N ASN A 21 2.39 -6.46 16.92
CA ASN A 21 3.49 -7.43 17.01
C ASN A 21 3.49 -8.52 15.92
N GLU A 22 2.73 -8.35 14.84
CA GLU A 22 2.80 -9.23 13.69
C GLU A 22 4.03 -8.92 12.83
N PHE A 23 4.70 -9.98 12.34
CA PHE A 23 5.80 -9.87 11.39
C PHE A 23 5.37 -10.33 10.01
N VAL A 24 5.16 -9.37 9.10
CA VAL A 24 4.68 -9.62 7.75
C VAL A 24 5.81 -9.55 6.72
N VAL A 25 5.83 -10.50 5.79
CA VAL A 25 6.77 -10.52 4.66
C VAL A 25 6.00 -10.48 3.35
N LEU A 26 6.31 -9.49 2.50
CA LEU A 26 5.75 -9.40 1.14
C LEU A 26 6.61 -10.21 0.16
N VAL A 27 6.02 -11.24 -0.44
CA VAL A 27 6.69 -12.12 -1.41
C VAL A 27 5.97 -12.07 -2.77
N GLY A 28 6.74 -12.07 -3.85
CA GLY A 28 6.20 -12.14 -5.21
C GLY A 28 7.24 -11.79 -6.28
N PRO A 29 6.94 -12.06 -7.58
CA PRO A 29 7.85 -11.79 -8.70
C PRO A 29 8.30 -10.32 -8.81
N SER A 30 9.38 -10.06 -9.52
CA SER A 30 9.79 -8.67 -9.80
C SER A 30 8.66 -7.90 -10.50
N GLY A 31 8.44 -6.64 -10.11
CA GLY A 31 7.42 -5.78 -10.72
C GLY A 31 5.99 -5.97 -10.20
N CYS A 32 5.71 -6.92 -9.29
CA CYS A 32 4.35 -7.17 -8.79
C CYS A 32 3.81 -6.13 -7.77
N GLY A 33 4.44 -4.96 -7.65
CA GLY A 33 3.95 -3.88 -6.77
C GLY A 33 4.44 -3.88 -5.31
N LYS A 34 5.30 -4.82 -4.87
CA LYS A 34 5.79 -4.86 -3.46
C LYS A 34 6.40 -3.55 -2.96
N SER A 35 7.40 -3.02 -3.68
CA SER A 35 8.05 -1.76 -3.31
C SER A 35 7.11 -0.57 -3.41
N THR A 36 6.12 -0.64 -4.30
CA THR A 36 5.07 0.38 -4.41
C THR A 36 4.16 0.35 -3.17
N LEU A 37 3.70 -0.84 -2.76
CA LEU A 37 2.91 -1.01 -1.53
C LEU A 37 3.65 -0.51 -0.28
N LEU A 38 4.92 -0.87 -0.13
CA LEU A 38 5.74 -0.38 1.00
C LEU A 38 5.91 1.14 1.01
N ARG A 39 6.06 1.78 -0.16
CA ARG A 39 6.14 3.24 -0.26
C ARG A 39 4.83 3.92 0.12
N LEU A 40 3.70 3.34 -0.29
CA LEU A 40 2.37 3.83 0.07
C LEU A 40 2.16 3.75 1.60
N ILE A 41 2.48 2.60 2.21
CA ILE A 41 2.40 2.42 3.68
C ILE A 41 3.31 3.41 4.42
N ALA A 42 4.52 3.66 3.90
CA ALA A 42 5.47 4.59 4.49
C ALA A 42 5.12 6.07 4.28
N GLY A 43 4.02 6.40 3.59
CA GLY A 43 3.65 7.77 3.25
C GLY A 43 4.63 8.45 2.28
N LEU A 44 5.37 7.67 1.49
CA LEU A 44 6.30 8.18 0.48
C LEU A 44 5.65 8.35 -0.90
N GLU A 45 4.38 7.95 -1.03
CA GLU A 45 3.59 7.95 -2.24
C GLU A 45 2.10 8.00 -1.88
N ASP A 46 1.30 8.71 -2.67
CA ASP A 46 -0.15 8.79 -2.45
C ASP A 46 -0.90 7.60 -3.04
N VAL A 47 -2.01 7.22 -2.39
CA VAL A 47 -2.96 6.26 -2.95
C VAL A 47 -3.75 6.89 -4.10
N THR A 48 -4.13 6.08 -5.10
CA THR A 48 -5.06 6.56 -6.13
C THR A 48 -6.50 6.50 -5.64
N SER A 49 -6.86 5.42 -4.94
CA SER A 49 -8.14 5.30 -4.23
C SER A 49 -8.07 4.24 -3.13
N GLY A 50 -9.04 4.28 -2.21
CA GLY A 50 -8.97 3.56 -0.95
C GLY A 50 -8.25 4.38 0.10
N GLU A 51 -7.87 3.72 1.20
CA GLU A 51 -7.41 4.39 2.42
C GLU A 51 -6.25 3.58 3.04
N ILE A 52 -5.40 4.24 3.83
CA ILE A 52 -4.38 3.59 4.67
C ILE A 52 -4.52 4.17 6.07
N GLU A 53 -4.67 3.28 7.06
CA GLU A 53 -4.73 3.63 8.47
C GLU A 53 -3.58 2.95 9.23
N ILE A 54 -2.93 3.70 10.11
CA ILE A 54 -1.91 3.21 11.04
C ILE A 54 -2.34 3.68 12.43
N ASP A 55 -2.44 2.76 13.38
CA ASP A 55 -2.93 3.03 14.75
C ASP A 55 -4.30 3.74 14.77
N GLY A 56 -5.18 3.39 13.83
CA GLY A 56 -6.50 4.01 13.65
C GLY A 56 -6.46 5.45 13.15
N VAL A 57 -5.30 5.94 12.73
CA VAL A 57 -5.11 7.26 12.13
C VAL A 57 -4.88 7.09 10.64
N ARG A 58 -5.66 7.82 9.85
CA ARG A 58 -5.53 7.82 8.40
C ARG A 58 -4.29 8.62 7.95
N VAL A 59 -3.44 8.01 7.12
CA VAL A 59 -2.09 8.53 6.76
C VAL A 59 -1.87 8.84 5.28
N ASP A 60 -2.86 8.57 4.42
CA ASP A 60 -2.82 8.76 2.96
C ASP A 60 -3.05 10.22 2.50
N TYR A 61 -2.65 11.20 3.32
CA TYR A 61 -2.88 12.63 3.09
C TYR A 61 -1.63 13.53 3.30
N LEU A 62 -0.43 12.95 3.40
CA LEU A 62 0.80 13.69 3.69
C LEU A 62 1.46 14.28 2.44
#